data_AF-A0A9E0ZBD5-F1
#
_entry.id   AF-A0A9E0ZBD5-F1
#
_cell.length_a   1.000
_cell.length_b   1.000
_cell.length_c   1.000
_cell.angle_alpha   90.00
_cell.angle_beta   90.00
_cell.angle_gamma   90.00
#
_symmetry.space_group_name_H-M   'P 1'
#
loop_
_entity.id
_entity.type
_entity.pdbx_description
1 polymer ?
#
loop_
_entity_poly.entity_id
_entity_poly.type
_entity_poly.pdbx_seq_one_letter_code
_entity_poly.pdbx_strand_id
1 'polypeptide(L)'
;MTSNSQLPYEFCKESDWNYSFITISGVKYIAYFVDYSVYHPDFDEVYTFNFEPEESTPHPIDPKIAATIVTILQEFFQSKERAMILVCDNIDGKENKRNRLFSRWYTNFKTKDILKFDASATTEEYQLYVSILLSSSHPRKEKLIAAFYELVKNEFYPVE
;
A
#
# COMPACT_ATOMS: atom_id res chain seq x y z
N MET A 1 -14.98 -20.52 20.82
CA MET A 1 -14.65 -19.21 21.42
C MET A 1 -13.78 -18.47 20.43
N THR A 2 -14.38 -17.68 19.55
CA THR A 2 -13.66 -16.86 18.56
C THR A 2 -13.02 -15.70 19.30
N SER A 3 -11.68 -15.69 19.33
CA SER A 3 -10.89 -14.64 19.97
C SER A 3 -11.31 -13.27 19.45
N ASN A 4 -11.70 -12.37 20.36
CA ASN A 4 -11.98 -10.97 20.09
C ASN A 4 -10.71 -10.15 19.72
N SER A 5 -9.56 -10.80 19.54
CA SER A 5 -8.24 -10.16 19.40
C SER A 5 -7.81 -9.81 17.97
N GLN A 6 -8.72 -9.79 17.00
CA GLN A 6 -8.38 -9.58 15.57
C GLN A 6 -9.28 -8.59 14.82
N LEU A 7 -10.28 -7.99 15.46
CA LEU A 7 -11.11 -6.97 14.79
C LEU A 7 -10.29 -5.69 14.55
N PRO A 8 -10.48 -5.00 13.40
CA PRO A 8 -9.82 -3.73 13.14
C PRO A 8 -10.21 -2.68 14.19
N TYR A 9 -9.41 -1.63 14.33
CA TYR A 9 -9.85 -0.40 14.99
C TYR A 9 -10.91 0.28 14.14
N GLU A 10 -11.79 1.02 14.79
CA GLU A 10 -12.61 2.02 14.10
C GLU A 10 -11.68 3.09 13.55
N PHE A 11 -11.93 3.51 12.32
CA PHE A 11 -11.17 4.55 11.63
C PHE A 11 -12.13 5.62 11.10
N CYS A 12 -11.62 6.84 11.01
CA CYS A 12 -12.32 7.98 10.45
C CYS A 12 -11.78 8.26 9.04
N LYS A 13 -12.66 8.54 8.08
CA LYS A 13 -12.30 9.08 6.77
C LYS A 13 -12.25 10.60 6.90
N GLU A 14 -11.05 11.15 7.06
CA GLU A 14 -10.82 12.59 7.27
C GLU A 14 -11.07 13.39 5.98
N SER A 15 -10.71 12.79 4.85
CA SER A 15 -10.97 13.30 3.50
C SER A 15 -11.00 12.14 2.50
N ASP A 16 -11.18 12.44 1.22
CA ASP A 16 -10.81 11.48 0.19
C ASP A 16 -9.34 11.11 0.35
N TRP A 17 -9.08 9.80 0.30
CA TRP A 17 -7.74 9.22 0.37
C TRP A 17 -6.99 9.41 1.70
N ASN A 18 -7.64 9.90 2.76
CA ASN A 18 -7.00 10.11 4.05
C ASN A 18 -7.85 9.54 5.20
N TYR A 19 -7.22 8.74 6.04
CA TYR A 19 -7.85 8.00 7.11
C TYR A 19 -7.06 8.14 8.41
N SER A 20 -7.75 8.15 9.54
CA SER A 20 -7.11 8.13 10.86
C SER A 20 -7.72 7.07 11.76
N PHE A 21 -6.94 6.53 12.69
CA PHE A 21 -7.45 5.66 13.76
C PHE A 21 -6.58 5.77 15.00
N ILE A 22 -7.17 5.50 16.17
CA ILE A 22 -6.48 5.57 17.45
C ILE A 22 -6.39 4.16 18.03
N THR A 23 -5.16 3.73 18.36
CA THR A 23 -4.93 2.42 18.97
C THR A 23 -5.40 2.39 20.43
N ILE A 24 -5.48 1.19 21.02
CA ILE A 24 -5.80 1.05 22.45
C ILE A 24 -4.74 1.72 23.37
N SER A 25 -3.53 1.92 22.86
CA SER A 25 -2.46 2.63 23.57
C SER A 25 -2.49 4.14 23.38
N GLY A 26 -3.54 4.67 22.72
CA GLY A 26 -3.72 6.11 22.48
C GLY A 26 -2.85 6.68 21.35
N VAL A 27 -2.19 5.84 20.55
CA VAL A 27 -1.39 6.30 19.42
C VAL A 27 -2.30 6.53 18.22
N LYS A 28 -2.32 7.76 17.71
CA LYS A 28 -3.03 8.09 16.47
C LYS A 28 -2.17 7.71 15.27
N TYR A 29 -2.77 6.99 14.34
CA TYR A 29 -2.21 6.67 13.05
C TYR A 29 -2.92 7.44 11.96
N ILE A 30 -2.16 7.82 10.94
CA ILE A 30 -2.66 8.36 9.69
C ILE A 30 -2.32 7.36 8.59
N ALA A 31 -3.29 7.06 7.74
CA ALA A 31 -3.13 6.23 6.56
C ALA A 31 -3.67 6.99 5.35
N TYR A 32 -2.88 7.09 4.28
CA TYR A 32 -3.22 7.95 3.17
C TYR A 32 -2.74 7.40 1.83
N PHE A 33 -3.46 7.79 0.77
CA PHE A 33 -3.10 7.50 -0.60
C PHE A 33 -2.63 8.78 -1.29
N VAL A 34 -1.59 8.67 -2.11
CA VAL A 34 -1.08 9.78 -2.93
C VAL A 34 -1.23 9.41 -4.39
N ASP A 35 -1.83 10.30 -5.17
CA ASP A 35 -2.02 10.13 -6.61
C ASP A 35 -0.65 10.00 -7.31
N TYR A 36 -0.50 8.94 -8.09
CA TYR A 36 0.70 8.63 -8.85
C TYR A 36 0.54 8.87 -10.35
N SER A 37 -0.61 9.38 -10.81
CA SER A 37 -0.92 9.60 -12.23
C SER A 37 0.09 10.51 -12.94
N VAL A 38 0.78 11.39 -12.21
CA VAL A 38 1.84 12.26 -12.77
C VAL A 38 3.08 11.50 -13.25
N TYR A 39 3.29 10.26 -12.79
CA TYR A 39 4.52 9.51 -13.09
C TYR A 39 4.48 8.78 -14.44
N HIS A 40 3.30 8.64 -15.06
CA HIS A 40 3.18 7.96 -16.34
C HIS A 40 1.86 8.34 -17.03
N PRO A 41 1.81 8.62 -18.34
CA PRO A 41 0.58 9.03 -19.03
C PRO A 41 -0.55 7.99 -19.02
N ASP A 42 -0.21 6.70 -18.99
CA ASP A 42 -1.19 5.61 -18.81
C ASP A 42 -1.67 5.40 -17.37
N PHE A 43 -1.09 6.09 -16.38
CA PHE A 43 -1.57 6.02 -15.00
C PHE A 43 -2.78 6.92 -14.83
N ASP A 44 -3.88 6.30 -14.45
CA ASP A 44 -5.14 6.95 -14.13
C ASP A 44 -5.82 6.09 -13.06
N GLU A 45 -6.25 6.73 -11.97
CA GLU A 45 -6.65 6.08 -10.71
C GLU A 45 -5.55 5.16 -10.11
N VAL A 46 -4.27 5.57 -10.25
CA VAL A 46 -3.11 4.89 -9.68
C VAL A 46 -2.59 5.68 -8.48
N TYR A 47 -2.41 5.01 -7.34
CA TYR A 47 -2.01 5.67 -6.10
C TYR A 47 -0.87 4.91 -5.41
N THR A 48 -0.05 5.58 -4.60
CA THR A 48 0.73 4.90 -3.56
C THR A 48 0.01 4.93 -2.22
N PHE A 49 0.35 4.02 -1.31
CA PHE A 49 -0.22 3.95 0.03
C PHE A 49 0.84 4.06 1.11
N ASN A 50 0.60 4.96 2.06
CA ASN A 50 1.45 5.19 3.21
C ASN A 50 0.64 5.14 4.50
N PHE A 51 1.30 4.77 5.61
CA PHE A 51 0.72 4.89 6.94
C PHE A 51 1.82 5.09 7.97
N GLU A 52 1.55 5.92 8.97
CA GLU A 52 2.51 6.29 10.01
C GLU A 52 1.78 6.74 11.27
N PRO A 53 2.39 6.58 12.45
CA PRO A 53 1.86 7.20 13.66
C PRO A 53 2.07 8.72 13.56
N GLU A 54 1.09 9.51 14.02
CA GLU A 54 1.18 10.98 14.08
C GLU A 54 2.30 11.43 15.03
N GLU A 55 2.55 10.64 16.08
CA GLU A 55 3.68 10.81 16.99
C GLU A 55 4.54 9.55 17.04
N SER A 56 5.86 9.70 16.93
CA SER A 56 6.81 8.59 16.98
C SER A 56 7.10 8.14 18.42
N THR A 57 6.07 7.65 19.12
CA THR A 57 6.21 7.03 20.44
C THR A 57 6.38 5.52 20.32
N PRO A 58 7.40 4.91 20.96
CA PRO A 58 7.53 3.46 21.01
C PRO A 58 6.31 2.80 21.66
N HIS A 59 5.81 1.76 21.02
CA HIS A 59 4.63 1.01 21.45
C HIS A 59 4.80 -0.49 21.15
N PRO A 60 4.10 -1.36 21.89
CA PRO A 60 4.11 -2.80 21.63
C PRO A 60 3.59 -3.13 20.22
N ILE A 61 3.98 -4.30 19.71
CA ILE A 61 3.42 -4.83 18.46
C ILE A 61 1.91 -5.02 18.63
N ASP A 62 1.14 -4.29 17.82
CA ASP A 62 -0.31 -4.33 17.83
C ASP A 62 -0.86 -4.95 16.53
N PRO A 63 -1.39 -6.19 16.57
CA PRO A 63 -1.94 -6.85 15.39
C PRO A 63 -3.21 -6.18 14.84
N LYS A 64 -3.93 -5.38 15.64
CA LYS A 64 -5.13 -4.66 15.18
C LYS A 64 -4.79 -3.53 14.21
N ILE A 65 -3.58 -2.96 14.28
CA ILE A 65 -3.09 -2.00 13.27
C ILE A 65 -3.14 -2.66 11.88
N ALA A 66 -2.54 -3.85 11.74
CA ALA A 66 -2.54 -4.58 10.48
C ALA A 66 -3.96 -4.92 9.98
N ALA A 67 -4.87 -5.31 10.89
CA ALA A 67 -6.27 -5.56 10.52
C ALA A 67 -6.98 -4.28 10.03
N THR A 68 -6.68 -3.14 10.64
CA THR A 68 -7.24 -1.83 10.27
C THR A 68 -6.75 -1.41 8.89
N ILE A 69 -5.44 -1.51 8.63
CA ILE A 69 -4.85 -1.23 7.32
C ILE A 69 -5.45 -2.12 6.23
N VAL A 70 -5.61 -3.43 6.50
CA VAL A 70 -6.26 -4.34 5.54
C VAL A 70 -7.70 -3.91 5.24
N THR A 71 -8.44 -3.41 6.22
CA THR A 71 -9.82 -2.94 6.03
C THR A 71 -9.86 -1.66 5.16
N ILE A 72 -8.97 -0.69 5.42
CA ILE A 72 -8.84 0.53 4.60
C ILE A 72 -8.48 0.18 3.15
N LEU A 73 -7.54 -0.74 2.96
CA LEU A 73 -7.13 -1.19 1.63
C LEU A 73 -8.26 -1.96 0.92
N GLN A 74 -9.10 -2.70 1.63
CA GLN A 74 -10.30 -3.31 1.05
C GLN A 74 -11.32 -2.27 0.57
N GLU A 75 -11.52 -1.17 1.31
CA GLU A 75 -12.35 -0.05 0.85
C GLU A 75 -11.76 0.63 -0.40
N PHE A 76 -10.44 0.78 -0.44
CA PHE A 76 -9.74 1.29 -1.62
C PHE A 76 -9.95 0.38 -2.84
N PHE A 77 -9.93 -0.94 -2.69
CA PHE A 77 -10.13 -1.86 -3.82
C PHE A 77 -11.61 -2.16 -4.15
N GLN A 78 -12.57 -1.45 -3.54
CA GLN A 78 -13.98 -1.57 -3.94
C GLN A 78 -14.23 -1.08 -5.38
N SER A 79 -13.44 -0.13 -5.88
CA SER A 79 -13.45 0.18 -7.32
C SER A 79 -12.43 -0.71 -8.02
N LYS A 80 -12.87 -1.37 -9.09
CA LYS A 80 -12.02 -2.21 -9.92
C LYS A 80 -11.11 -1.41 -10.86
N GLU A 81 -11.30 -0.10 -10.94
CA GLU A 81 -10.52 0.83 -11.75
C GLU A 81 -9.32 1.42 -10.99
N ARG A 82 -9.22 1.15 -9.69
CA ARG A 82 -8.10 1.62 -8.87
C ARG A 82 -6.94 0.64 -8.91
N ALA A 83 -5.73 1.18 -8.98
CA ALA A 83 -4.49 0.45 -8.80
C ALA A 83 -3.64 1.12 -7.70
N MET A 84 -2.83 0.32 -7.02
CA MET A 84 -1.95 0.78 -5.97
C MET A 84 -0.51 0.36 -6.23
N ILE A 85 0.42 1.30 -6.19
CA ILE A 85 1.86 1.03 -6.19
C ILE A 85 2.36 1.07 -4.74
N LEU A 86 3.12 0.07 -4.34
CA LEU A 86 3.81 0.05 -3.06
C LEU A 86 5.29 0.24 -3.30
N VAL A 87 5.90 1.17 -2.56
CA VAL A 87 7.34 1.43 -2.61
C VAL A 87 7.94 1.09 -1.25
N CYS A 88 8.84 0.12 -1.22
CA CYS A 88 9.61 -0.27 -0.05
C CYS A 88 11.08 0.10 -0.29
N ASP A 89 11.53 1.17 0.35
CA ASP A 89 12.93 1.58 0.36
C ASP A 89 13.81 0.62 1.20
N ASN A 90 15.12 0.62 1.00
CA ASN A 90 16.13 -0.10 1.78
C ASN A 90 16.93 0.80 2.75
N ILE A 91 16.69 2.13 2.78
CA ILE A 91 17.44 3.08 3.62
C ILE A 91 17.59 2.68 5.10
N ASP A 92 16.59 1.99 5.69
CA ASP A 92 16.62 1.60 7.10
C ASP A 92 16.94 0.12 7.37
N GLY A 93 17.28 -0.66 6.33
CA GLY A 93 17.54 -2.11 6.44
C GLY A 93 16.32 -2.94 6.87
N LYS A 94 15.10 -2.36 6.81
CA LYS A 94 13.85 -3.04 7.16
C LYS A 94 13.03 -3.43 5.93
N GLU A 95 13.61 -3.41 4.74
CA GLU A 95 12.95 -3.80 3.48
C GLU A 95 12.34 -5.21 3.58
N ASN A 96 13.07 -6.15 4.17
CA ASN A 96 12.57 -7.51 4.42
C ASN A 96 11.37 -7.53 5.39
N LYS A 97 11.32 -6.63 6.38
CA LYS A 97 10.19 -6.54 7.31
C LYS A 97 8.98 -5.90 6.64
N ARG A 98 9.16 -4.82 5.86
CA ARG A 98 8.08 -4.15 5.10
C ARG A 98 7.51 -5.05 4.02
N ASN A 99 8.36 -5.69 3.21
CA ASN A 99 7.92 -6.62 2.18
C ASN A 99 7.18 -7.83 2.78
N ARG A 100 7.66 -8.39 3.90
CA ARG A 100 6.93 -9.45 4.63
C ARG A 100 5.60 -8.95 5.20
N LEU A 101 5.55 -7.71 5.70
CA LEU A 101 4.33 -7.11 6.24
C LEU A 101 3.28 -6.93 5.14
N PHE A 102 3.68 -6.36 4.00
CA PHE A 102 2.81 -6.20 2.84
C PHE A 102 2.40 -7.53 2.21
N SER A 103 3.32 -8.49 2.08
CA SER A 103 3.00 -9.83 1.60
C SER A 103 2.00 -10.54 2.53
N ARG A 104 2.13 -10.34 3.84
CA ARG A 104 1.17 -10.86 4.83
C ARG A 104 -0.19 -10.18 4.70
N TRP A 105 -0.22 -8.88 4.46
CA TRP A 105 -1.47 -8.15 4.19
C TRP A 105 -2.14 -8.61 2.90
N TYR A 106 -1.34 -8.81 1.85
CA TYR A 106 -1.82 -9.33 0.57
C TYR A 106 -2.46 -10.72 0.72
N THR A 107 -1.82 -11.65 1.43
CA THR A 107 -2.42 -12.96 1.74
C THR A 107 -3.71 -12.85 2.56
N ASN A 108 -3.85 -11.79 3.36
CA ASN A 108 -5.03 -11.53 4.17
C ASN A 108 -6.12 -10.74 3.45
N PHE A 109 -5.85 -10.16 2.27
CA PHE A 109 -6.89 -9.74 1.36
C PHE A 109 -7.63 -10.98 0.90
N LYS A 110 -8.75 -11.28 1.58
CA LYS A 110 -9.65 -12.39 1.23
C LYS A 110 -10.27 -12.26 -0.17
N THR A 111 -9.86 -11.28 -0.97
CA THR A 111 -10.26 -11.01 -2.34
C THR A 111 -9.28 -11.67 -3.30
N LYS A 112 -9.66 -12.83 -3.85
CA LYS A 112 -8.93 -13.55 -4.90
C LYS A 112 -8.75 -12.73 -6.19
N ASP A 113 -9.40 -11.57 -6.27
CA ASP A 113 -9.50 -10.74 -7.47
C ASP A 113 -8.49 -9.61 -7.51
N ILE A 114 -7.55 -9.51 -6.56
CA ILE A 114 -6.44 -8.54 -6.64
C ILE A 114 -5.20 -9.29 -7.09
N LEU A 115 -4.58 -8.81 -8.16
CA LEU A 115 -3.30 -9.29 -8.67
C LEU A 115 -2.19 -8.41 -8.09
N LYS A 116 -1.03 -9.02 -7.87
CA LYS A 116 0.20 -8.34 -7.45
C LYS A 116 1.31 -8.66 -8.44
N PHE A 117 1.98 -7.62 -8.92
CA PHE A 117 3.18 -7.74 -9.76
C PHE A 117 4.34 -7.06 -9.05
N ASP A 118 5.45 -7.77 -8.92
CA ASP A 118 6.64 -7.32 -8.21
C ASP A 118 7.71 -6.86 -9.20
N ALA A 119 8.49 -5.86 -8.79
CA ALA A 119 9.68 -5.40 -9.48
C ALA A 119 10.69 -4.84 -8.47
N SER A 120 11.86 -4.47 -8.97
CA SER A 120 12.90 -3.87 -8.16
C SER A 120 13.71 -2.89 -9.01
N ALA A 121 14.01 -1.71 -8.47
CA ALA A 121 14.94 -0.75 -9.08
C ALA A 121 16.21 -0.72 -8.25
N THR A 122 17.36 -0.93 -8.89
CA THR A 122 18.68 -0.91 -8.24
C THR A 122 19.45 0.28 -8.77
N THR A 123 19.84 1.18 -7.89
CA THR A 123 20.82 2.25 -8.18
C THR A 123 22.14 1.93 -7.48
N GLU A 124 23.17 2.75 -7.68
CA GLU A 124 24.46 2.59 -6.99
C GLU A 124 24.35 2.71 -5.45
N GLU A 125 23.34 3.45 -4.96
CA GLU A 125 23.18 3.77 -3.54
C GLU A 125 22.03 3.03 -2.86
N TYR A 126 20.98 2.62 -3.59
CA TYR A 126 19.77 2.03 -3.00
C TYR A 126 19.12 0.95 -3.88
N GLN A 127 18.37 0.06 -3.21
CA GLN A 127 17.57 -1.00 -3.82
C GLN A 127 16.12 -0.78 -3.40
N LEU A 128 15.29 -0.41 -4.34
CA LEU A 128 13.84 -0.29 -4.13
C LEU A 128 13.17 -1.62 -4.46
N TYR A 129 12.32 -2.08 -3.56
CA TYR A 129 11.37 -3.17 -3.83
C TYR A 129 9.99 -2.57 -4.00
N VAL A 130 9.37 -2.88 -5.13
CA VAL A 130 8.15 -2.21 -5.54
C VAL A 130 7.15 -3.19 -6.10
N SER A 131 5.88 -2.91 -5.87
CA SER A 131 4.80 -3.77 -6.36
C SER A 131 3.66 -2.93 -6.88
N ILE A 132 2.99 -3.38 -7.94
CA ILE A 132 1.68 -2.87 -8.33
C ILE A 132 0.60 -3.89 -7.98
N LEU A 133 -0.49 -3.41 -7.39
CA LEU A 133 -1.68 -4.17 -7.03
C LEU A 133 -2.89 -3.60 -7.77
N LEU A 134 -3.67 -4.46 -8.42
CA LEU A 134 -4.85 -4.06 -9.18
C LEU A 134 -5.83 -5.21 -9.33
N SER A 135 -7.09 -4.90 -9.65
CA SER A 135 -8.09 -5.93 -9.90
C SER A 135 -7.71 -6.82 -11.10
N SER A 136 -7.97 -8.13 -10.99
CA SER A 136 -7.87 -9.09 -12.09
C SER A 136 -8.80 -8.73 -13.25
N SER A 137 -9.90 -8.04 -12.95
CA SER A 137 -10.90 -7.50 -13.87
C SER A 137 -10.69 -6.02 -14.22
N HIS A 138 -9.55 -5.42 -13.89
CA HIS A 138 -9.25 -4.03 -14.21
C HIS A 138 -9.25 -3.79 -15.73
N PRO A 139 -9.99 -2.79 -16.25
CA PRO A 139 -10.21 -2.62 -17.69
C PRO A 139 -8.94 -2.33 -18.49
N ARG A 140 -7.97 -1.64 -17.87
CA ARG A 140 -6.65 -1.31 -18.46
C ARG A 140 -5.48 -2.10 -17.85
N LYS A 141 -5.74 -3.30 -17.30
CA LYS A 141 -4.74 -4.09 -16.56
C LYS A 141 -3.39 -4.20 -17.26
N GLU A 142 -3.38 -4.59 -18.53
CA GLU A 142 -2.15 -4.81 -19.29
C GLU A 142 -1.35 -3.52 -19.49
N LYS A 143 -2.04 -2.40 -19.74
CA LYS A 143 -1.41 -1.07 -19.86
C LYS A 143 -0.78 -0.63 -18.55
N LEU A 144 -1.50 -0.75 -17.42
CA LEU A 144 -0.97 -0.36 -16.12
C LEU A 144 0.25 -1.21 -15.72
N ILE A 145 0.26 -2.51 -16.05
CA ILE A 145 1.41 -3.37 -15.79
C ILE A 145 2.61 -2.95 -16.64
N ALA A 146 2.41 -2.65 -17.93
CA ALA A 146 3.48 -2.18 -18.80
C ALA A 146 4.06 -0.84 -18.30
N ALA A 147 3.19 0.12 -18.02
CA ALA A 147 3.55 1.43 -17.46
C ALA A 147 4.28 1.32 -16.12
N PHE A 148 3.88 0.38 -15.26
CA PHE A 148 4.59 0.09 -14.01
C PHE A 148 6.02 -0.37 -14.26
N TYR A 149 6.23 -1.34 -15.16
CA TYR A 149 7.60 -1.80 -15.45
C TYR A 149 8.44 -0.75 -16.16
N GLU A 150 7.83 0.13 -16.96
CA GLU A 150 8.50 1.27 -17.58
C GLU A 150 8.95 2.29 -16.53
N LEU A 151 8.07 2.67 -15.59
CA LEU A 151 8.41 3.55 -14.48
C LEU A 151 9.56 2.99 -13.62
N VAL A 152 9.53 1.68 -13.34
CA VAL A 152 10.60 1.01 -12.58
C VAL A 152 11.93 1.06 -13.33
N LYS A 153 11.90 0.85 -14.65
CA LYS A 153 13.08 0.95 -15.51
C LYS A 153 13.61 2.39 -15.59
N ASN A 154 12.72 3.37 -15.49
CA ASN A 154 13.07 4.79 -15.44
C ASN A 154 13.35 5.29 -14.02
N GLU A 155 13.66 4.40 -13.07
CA GLU A 155 14.05 4.74 -11.69
C GLU A 155 13.06 5.69 -10.97
N PHE A 156 11.76 5.57 -11.28
CA PHE A 156 10.69 6.43 -10.73
C PHE A 156 10.77 7.91 -11.12
N TYR A 157 11.56 8.27 -12.13
CA TYR A 157 11.39 9.54 -12.81
C TYR A 157 10.12 9.50 -13.66
N PRO A 158 9.32 10.60 -13.71
CA PRO A 158 8.16 10.67 -14.58
C PRO A 158 8.50 10.30 -16.02
N VAL A 159 7.66 9.47 -16.62
CA VAL A 159 7.76 9.07 -18.02
C VAL A 159 6.88 10.02 -18.84
N GLU A 160 7.44 10.62 -19.90
CA GLU A 160 6.73 11.52 -20.82
C GLU A 160 5.94 10.78 -21.90
#